data_AF-A0AAT9LPM3-F1
#
_entry.id   AF-A0AAT9LPM3-F1
#
_cell.length_a   1.000
_cell.length_b   1.000
_cell.length_c   1.000
_cell.angle_alpha   90.00
_cell.angle_beta   90.00
_cell.angle_gamma   90.00
#
_symmetry.space_group_name_H-M   'P 1'
#
loop_
_entity.id
_entity.type
_entity.pdbx_description
1 polymer ?
#
loop_
_entity_poly.entity_id
_entity_poly.type
_entity_poly.pdbx_seq_one_letter_code
_entity_poly.pdbx_strand_id
1 'polypeptide(L)'
;MRQFTRLGDDPLTSRDGRHVLRYEGGVATLTDTATRQIRWHADGFGTLLLGRDGVLLTEDEDHHPLWTSPLRHPDAHRVVITDEGDLELLDGDGVRLVNSRTGAVEVTVLRDAAPAAAITDSAHLAGRNQRIVTRNRDGSLQVSEQTWSHTLDPWLSRWLAQDGTVLTWRQVPEKRGKTSRLVLVDADGELLWRDTNRDAPCDLPPAIPHAYGGPELPAGGRLRHQSLTSPNGSHTLVHQEDGNLVLYCNSRHQAVWASNTWWGGNGWADLTDGDLVVRTMYGAPLWRAGTTTATKLVVNDDGTMALAGTDWVFDGHRHCTEPGMNTARGNTMARGQTLQRQSLTADDGVTVFAHRDDRRLVQLSADGTWMWDEYVWDAERSYLKLGEDGMLRLHHTDGSPISDIAGPADVLTVTPEGVELHRDGNAFWRNGKAIEPEGWDDWMSALMDDTAYCATVIHDVEPAEALRRLLGEDVEIHEGSWNDLRTLADEQDLDWEDTAVAAFPIGRHTLLVEDNGWAARERPDLSAGTFAVTCYMSVNADTSFLVFRDGAVVADHTWDNGSAEPTTPEVLAALDAMGADDVIEAAYEHDLELLCRTAGVRVTVADVTGTCRYAVGAAE
;
A
#
# COMPACT_ATOMS: atom_id res chain seq x y z
N MET A 1 -1.50 22.86 -34.28
CA MET A 1 -0.69 23.08 -35.50
C MET A 1 -0.81 21.83 -36.37
N ARG A 2 -1.33 21.95 -37.59
CA ARG A 2 -1.61 20.80 -38.48
C ARG A 2 -0.30 20.29 -39.10
N GLN A 3 0.21 19.14 -38.68
CA GLN A 3 1.34 18.45 -39.32
C GLN A 3 0.86 17.73 -40.59
N PHE A 4 1.45 18.08 -41.73
CA PHE A 4 1.19 17.49 -43.04
C PHE A 4 2.05 16.25 -43.24
N THR A 5 1.46 15.13 -43.68
CA THR A 5 2.21 13.94 -44.11
C THR A 5 2.58 14.13 -45.59
N ARG A 6 3.79 14.64 -45.85
CA ARG A 6 4.42 14.65 -47.19
C ARG A 6 5.23 13.35 -47.32
N LEU A 7 5.12 12.65 -48.45
CA LEU A 7 6.01 11.53 -48.73
C LEU A 7 7.40 12.11 -49.04
N GLY A 8 8.32 11.94 -48.09
CA GLY A 8 9.71 12.35 -48.21
C GLY A 8 10.55 11.38 -49.06
N ASP A 9 11.87 11.49 -48.96
CA ASP A 9 12.81 10.57 -49.63
C ASP A 9 12.73 9.15 -49.05
N ASP A 10 12.32 9.03 -47.79
CA ASP A 10 12.11 7.75 -47.13
C ASP A 10 10.76 7.13 -47.54
N PRO A 11 10.74 5.83 -47.90
CA PRO A 11 9.53 5.16 -48.33
C PRO A 11 8.57 4.93 -47.15
N LEU A 12 7.28 5.14 -47.38
CA LEU A 12 6.25 4.73 -46.44
C LEU A 12 6.05 3.22 -46.59
N THR A 13 6.06 2.48 -45.49
CA THR A 13 6.03 1.00 -45.52
C THR A 13 4.90 0.47 -44.63
N SER A 14 4.26 -0.64 -45.01
CA SER A 14 3.31 -1.38 -44.17
C SER A 14 3.99 -1.92 -42.91
N ARG A 15 3.21 -2.27 -41.89
CA ARG A 15 3.76 -2.71 -40.60
C ARG A 15 4.57 -4.00 -40.74
N ASP A 16 4.12 -4.91 -41.61
CA ASP A 16 4.82 -6.16 -41.92
C ASP A 16 6.03 -6.00 -42.85
N GLY A 17 6.32 -4.79 -43.33
CA GLY A 17 7.42 -4.52 -44.26
C GLY A 17 7.14 -4.92 -45.72
N ARG A 18 5.99 -5.54 -46.01
CA ARG A 18 5.72 -6.17 -47.31
C ARG A 18 5.34 -5.16 -48.38
N HIS A 19 4.58 -4.13 -48.05
CA HIS A 19 4.07 -3.15 -49.00
C HIS A 19 4.78 -1.82 -48.81
N VAL A 20 5.36 -1.30 -49.89
CA VAL A 20 6.22 -0.12 -49.85
C VAL A 20 5.71 0.91 -50.84
N LEU A 21 5.38 2.11 -50.34
CA LEU A 21 5.07 3.30 -51.13
C LEU A 21 6.34 4.16 -51.25
N ARG A 22 6.79 4.35 -52.49
CA ARG A 22 7.99 5.13 -52.81
C ARG A 22 7.88 5.75 -54.19
N TYR A 23 8.79 6.66 -54.53
CA TYR A 23 8.88 7.16 -55.89
C TYR A 23 9.56 6.13 -56.80
N GLU A 24 8.85 5.70 -57.85
CA GLU A 24 9.39 4.90 -58.95
C GLU A 24 9.24 5.72 -60.23
N GLY A 25 10.35 6.12 -60.84
CA GLY A 25 10.33 6.96 -62.05
C GLY A 25 9.71 8.35 -61.86
N GLY A 26 9.69 8.89 -60.65
CA GLY A 26 9.07 10.19 -60.33
C GLY A 26 7.58 10.13 -60.01
N VAL A 27 7.00 8.93 -59.91
CA VAL A 27 5.61 8.69 -59.53
C VAL A 27 5.55 7.89 -58.23
N ALA A 28 4.75 8.34 -57.28
CA ALA A 28 4.54 7.61 -56.03
C ALA A 28 3.78 6.30 -56.31
N THR A 29 4.41 5.17 -55.99
CA THR A 29 3.94 3.82 -56.33
C THR A 29 4.00 2.93 -55.10
N LEU A 30 2.88 2.29 -54.77
CA LEU A 30 2.74 1.29 -53.72
C LEU A 30 2.89 -0.11 -54.32
N THR A 31 3.92 -0.82 -53.88
CA THR A 31 4.29 -2.13 -54.44
C THR A 31 4.29 -3.20 -53.36
N ASP A 32 3.69 -4.36 -53.64
CA ASP A 32 3.91 -5.59 -52.86
C ASP A 32 5.30 -6.12 -53.21
N THR A 33 6.23 -6.03 -52.27
CA THR A 33 7.64 -6.39 -52.49
C THR A 33 7.84 -7.89 -52.70
N ALA A 34 6.94 -8.74 -52.19
CA ALA A 34 7.02 -10.18 -52.35
C ALA A 34 6.59 -10.62 -53.76
N THR A 35 5.53 -10.02 -54.29
CA THR A 35 4.97 -10.38 -55.61
C THR A 35 5.42 -9.45 -56.74
N ARG A 36 6.03 -8.31 -56.41
CA ARG A 36 6.36 -7.19 -57.32
C ARG A 36 5.14 -6.61 -58.04
N GLN A 37 3.94 -6.79 -57.49
CA GLN A 37 2.73 -6.20 -58.04
C GLN A 37 2.55 -4.78 -57.54
N ILE A 38 2.24 -3.87 -58.46
CA ILE A 38 1.80 -2.51 -58.15
C ILE A 38 0.37 -2.62 -57.62
N ARG A 39 0.15 -2.19 -56.39
CA ARG A 39 -1.15 -2.15 -55.72
C ARG A 39 -1.86 -0.82 -55.94
N TRP A 40 -1.09 0.26 -56.03
CA TRP A 40 -1.58 1.61 -56.22
C TRP A 40 -0.47 2.50 -56.80
N HIS A 41 -0.82 3.51 -57.58
CA HIS A 41 0.09 4.57 -58.01
C HIS A 41 -0.64 5.91 -58.12
N ALA A 42 0.09 7.01 -57.99
CA ALA A 42 -0.40 8.31 -58.41
C ALA A 42 -0.41 8.40 -59.95
N ASP A 43 -1.31 9.19 -60.54
CA ASP A 43 -1.24 9.48 -61.99
C ASP A 43 -0.50 10.80 -62.28
N GLY A 44 -0.07 11.52 -61.25
CA GLY A 44 0.72 12.74 -61.37
C GLY A 44 2.20 12.52 -61.03
N PHE A 45 3.07 13.17 -61.79
CA PHE A 45 4.48 13.32 -61.45
C PHE A 45 4.61 14.46 -60.44
N GLY A 46 5.40 14.30 -59.38
CA GLY A 46 5.58 15.34 -58.37
C GLY A 46 5.57 14.80 -56.94
N THR A 47 5.53 15.71 -55.97
CA THR A 47 5.54 15.32 -54.56
C THR A 47 4.16 14.87 -54.12
N LEU A 48 4.03 13.64 -53.60
CA LEU A 48 2.80 13.16 -52.96
C LEU A 48 2.64 13.70 -51.54
N LEU A 49 1.47 14.28 -51.24
CA LEU A 49 1.10 14.73 -49.90
C LEU A 49 -0.41 14.60 -49.66
N LEU A 50 -0.79 14.63 -48.38
CA LEU A 50 -2.19 14.84 -47.99
C LEU A 50 -2.48 16.35 -47.89
N GLY A 51 -3.36 16.85 -48.76
CA GLY A 51 -3.77 18.25 -48.84
C GLY A 51 -4.56 18.74 -47.62
N ARG A 52 -4.71 20.06 -47.48
CA ARG A 52 -5.45 20.72 -46.38
C ARG A 52 -6.95 20.39 -46.31
N ASP A 53 -7.49 20.02 -47.45
CA ASP A 53 -8.86 19.58 -47.67
C ASP A 53 -9.02 18.05 -47.54
N GLY A 54 -7.96 17.37 -47.08
CA GLY A 54 -7.92 15.94 -46.83
C GLY A 54 -7.96 15.08 -48.09
N VAL A 55 -7.52 15.65 -49.22
CA VAL A 55 -7.33 14.95 -50.50
C VAL A 55 -5.87 14.53 -50.65
N LEU A 56 -5.60 13.27 -50.98
CA LEU A 56 -4.26 12.86 -51.38
C LEU A 56 -3.95 13.42 -52.77
N LEU A 57 -2.88 14.19 -52.93
CA LEU A 57 -2.56 14.88 -54.18
C LEU A 57 -1.06 14.85 -54.47
N THR A 58 -0.68 15.08 -55.73
CA THR A 58 0.71 15.38 -56.11
C THR A 58 0.82 16.83 -56.53
N GLU A 59 1.87 17.53 -56.09
CA GLU A 59 2.16 18.92 -56.45
C GLU A 59 3.54 19.10 -57.11
N ASP A 60 3.70 20.18 -57.88
CA ASP A 60 4.99 20.63 -58.42
C ASP A 60 5.83 21.38 -57.37
N GLU A 61 7.03 21.83 -57.76
CA GLU A 61 7.93 22.59 -56.88
C GLU A 61 7.36 23.95 -56.45
N ASP A 62 6.39 24.49 -57.22
CA ASP A 62 5.70 25.75 -56.95
C ASP A 62 4.38 25.55 -56.18
N HIS A 63 4.11 24.33 -55.67
CA HIS A 63 2.90 23.93 -54.94
C HIS A 63 1.60 23.97 -55.76
N HIS A 64 1.67 23.86 -57.08
CA HIS A 64 0.48 23.66 -57.91
C HIS A 64 0.08 22.18 -57.94
N PRO A 65 -1.21 21.85 -57.71
CA PRO A 65 -1.66 20.47 -57.76
C PRO A 65 -1.62 19.95 -59.21
N LEU A 66 -0.88 18.86 -59.42
CA LEU A 66 -0.72 18.18 -60.70
C LEU A 66 -1.68 16.99 -60.86
N TRP A 67 -2.06 16.35 -59.76
CA TRP A 67 -3.05 15.27 -59.72
C TRP A 67 -3.68 15.17 -58.34
N THR A 68 -4.94 14.73 -58.29
CA THR A 68 -5.67 14.46 -57.05
C THR A 68 -6.23 13.05 -57.07
N SER A 69 -6.08 12.36 -55.95
CA SER A 69 -6.64 11.03 -55.74
C SER A 69 -8.14 11.09 -55.52
N PRO A 70 -8.91 10.04 -55.90
CA PRO A 70 -10.27 9.85 -55.42
C PRO A 70 -10.34 9.64 -53.89
N LEU A 71 -9.22 9.31 -53.22
CA LEU A 71 -9.15 9.21 -51.77
C LEU A 71 -9.19 10.59 -51.14
N ARG A 72 -10.35 10.92 -50.55
CA ARG A 72 -10.57 12.20 -49.89
C ARG A 72 -11.51 12.09 -48.71
N HIS A 73 -11.18 12.79 -47.63
CA HIS A 73 -12.11 13.04 -46.53
C HIS A 73 -11.74 14.38 -45.87
N PRO A 74 -12.69 15.30 -45.62
CA PRO A 74 -12.38 16.64 -45.10
C PRO A 74 -11.61 16.63 -43.76
N ASP A 75 -11.83 15.59 -42.95
CA ASP A 75 -11.17 15.41 -41.65
C ASP A 75 -9.88 14.58 -41.72
N ALA A 76 -9.42 14.18 -42.91
CA ALA A 76 -8.21 13.39 -43.05
C ALA A 76 -6.97 14.19 -42.66
N HIS A 77 -6.17 13.62 -41.75
CA HIS A 77 -4.93 14.19 -41.25
C HIS A 77 -3.70 13.30 -41.53
N ARG A 78 -3.88 11.99 -41.71
CA ARG A 78 -2.78 11.04 -41.93
C ARG A 78 -3.11 10.02 -43.02
N VAL A 79 -2.06 9.51 -43.66
CA VAL A 79 -2.13 8.40 -44.64
C VAL A 79 -1.26 7.25 -44.12
N VAL A 80 -1.78 6.03 -44.13
CA VAL A 80 -1.03 4.81 -43.77
C VAL A 80 -1.20 3.72 -44.82
N ILE A 81 -0.31 2.72 -44.83
CA ILE A 81 -0.40 1.53 -45.68
C ILE A 81 -0.81 0.34 -44.82
N THR A 82 -1.81 -0.44 -45.26
CA THR A 82 -2.24 -1.66 -44.57
C THR A 82 -1.38 -2.87 -44.95
N ASP A 83 -1.41 -3.93 -44.14
CA ASP A 83 -0.64 -5.16 -44.46
C ASP A 83 -1.27 -5.93 -45.64
N GLU A 84 -2.52 -5.59 -46.01
CA GLU A 84 -3.19 -6.04 -47.23
C GLU A 84 -2.76 -5.26 -48.49
N GLY A 85 -2.04 -4.14 -48.31
CA GLY A 85 -1.57 -3.28 -49.40
C GLY A 85 -2.55 -2.19 -49.81
N ASP A 86 -3.43 -1.74 -48.91
CA ASP A 86 -4.34 -0.63 -49.13
C ASP A 86 -3.78 0.68 -48.54
N LEU A 87 -4.21 1.84 -49.05
CA LEU A 87 -3.99 3.15 -48.42
C LEU A 87 -5.19 3.50 -47.53
N GLU A 88 -4.94 3.95 -46.30
CA GLU A 88 -5.99 4.44 -45.40
C GLU A 88 -5.78 5.91 -45.03
N LEU A 89 -6.86 6.71 -45.14
CA LEU A 89 -6.94 8.06 -44.59
C LEU A 89 -7.46 7.97 -43.16
N LEU A 90 -6.72 8.55 -42.22
CA LEU A 90 -7.09 8.62 -40.82
C LEU A 90 -7.35 10.07 -40.41
N ASP A 91 -8.26 10.28 -39.45
CA ASP A 91 -8.45 11.60 -38.82
C ASP A 91 -7.30 11.97 -37.87
N GLY A 92 -7.45 13.10 -37.16
CA GLY A 92 -6.47 13.59 -36.20
C GLY A 92 -6.22 12.64 -35.01
N ASP A 93 -7.19 11.79 -34.70
CA ASP A 93 -7.18 10.85 -33.58
C ASP A 93 -6.81 9.42 -34.02
N GLY A 94 -6.53 9.21 -35.31
CA GLY A 94 -6.14 7.93 -35.87
C GLY A 94 -7.31 7.02 -36.25
N VAL A 95 -8.55 7.54 -36.27
CA VAL A 95 -9.73 6.79 -36.73
C VAL A 95 -9.71 6.69 -38.25
N ARG A 96 -10.01 5.50 -38.78
CA ARG A 96 -10.08 5.27 -40.21
C ARG A 96 -11.30 5.96 -40.82
N LEU A 97 -11.05 6.82 -41.80
CA LEU A 97 -12.06 7.55 -42.55
C LEU A 97 -12.35 6.91 -43.91
N VAL A 98 -11.29 6.54 -44.63
CA VAL A 98 -11.36 6.02 -46.00
C VAL A 98 -10.28 4.97 -46.20
N ASN A 99 -10.61 3.87 -46.86
CA ASN A 99 -9.65 2.87 -47.33
C ASN A 99 -9.67 2.82 -48.87
N SER A 100 -8.52 2.66 -49.50
CA SER A 100 -8.37 2.72 -50.96
C SER A 100 -9.13 1.66 -51.73
N ARG A 101 -9.38 0.52 -51.10
CA ARG A 101 -10.09 -0.61 -51.69
C ARG A 101 -11.56 -0.63 -51.29
N THR A 102 -11.88 -0.30 -50.04
CA THR A 102 -13.26 -0.42 -49.52
C THR A 102 -14.04 0.89 -49.52
N GLY A 103 -13.41 2.03 -49.82
CA GLY A 103 -14.04 3.34 -49.85
C GLY A 103 -14.21 3.98 -48.48
N ALA A 104 -15.13 4.94 -48.37
CA ALA A 104 -15.46 5.59 -47.11
C ALA A 104 -16.00 4.56 -46.11
N VAL A 105 -15.44 4.54 -44.91
CA VAL A 105 -15.87 3.63 -43.86
C VAL A 105 -16.90 4.37 -43.03
N GLU A 106 -18.14 3.88 -43.01
CA GLU A 106 -19.18 4.42 -42.14
C GLU A 106 -18.84 4.03 -40.70
N VAL A 107 -18.18 4.94 -39.98
CA VAL A 107 -17.77 4.72 -38.60
C VAL A 107 -19.00 4.80 -37.70
N THR A 108 -19.35 3.68 -37.08
CA THR A 108 -20.47 3.62 -36.13
C THR A 108 -20.03 4.20 -34.78
N VAL A 109 -20.69 5.28 -34.35
CA VAL A 109 -20.48 5.86 -33.01
C VAL A 109 -21.35 5.08 -32.01
N LEU A 110 -20.71 4.21 -31.24
CA LEU A 110 -21.30 3.64 -30.04
C LEU A 110 -21.35 4.76 -29.01
N ARG A 111 -22.48 4.95 -28.34
CA ARG A 111 -22.70 6.08 -27.40
C ARG A 111 -21.83 5.93 -26.13
N ASP A 112 -22.32 6.39 -25.00
CA ASP A 112 -21.61 6.40 -23.72
C ASP A 112 -21.47 5.03 -23.04
N ALA A 113 -22.08 3.97 -23.59
CA ALA A 113 -21.92 2.60 -23.14
C ALA A 113 -22.00 1.60 -24.31
N ALA A 114 -21.12 0.60 -24.33
CA ALA A 114 -21.20 -0.53 -25.26
C ALA A 114 -20.35 -1.73 -24.78
N PRO A 115 -20.69 -2.97 -25.17
CA PRO A 115 -19.79 -4.11 -24.98
C PRO A 115 -18.44 -3.85 -25.64
N ALA A 116 -17.33 -4.23 -25.00
CA ALA A 116 -16.00 -4.01 -25.59
C ALA A 116 -15.82 -4.73 -26.94
N ALA A 117 -16.50 -5.86 -27.13
CA ALA A 117 -16.54 -6.60 -28.40
C ALA A 117 -17.18 -5.81 -29.56
N ALA A 118 -18.07 -4.85 -29.26
CA ALA A 118 -18.71 -4.02 -30.27
C ALA A 118 -17.78 -2.91 -30.80
N ILE A 119 -16.75 -2.55 -30.03
CA ILE A 119 -15.70 -1.62 -30.47
C ILE A 119 -14.82 -2.35 -31.48
N THR A 120 -14.84 -1.91 -32.74
CA THR A 120 -14.16 -2.54 -33.88
C THR A 120 -13.34 -1.50 -34.64
N ASP A 121 -12.73 -1.89 -35.76
CA ASP A 121 -12.04 -0.98 -36.68
C ASP A 121 -13.00 -0.03 -37.43
N SER A 122 -14.32 -0.26 -37.34
CA SER A 122 -15.37 0.60 -37.89
C SER A 122 -16.40 1.04 -36.86
N ALA A 123 -16.16 0.82 -35.56
CA ALA A 123 -17.06 1.27 -34.50
C ALA A 123 -16.28 1.67 -33.23
N HIS A 124 -16.57 2.83 -32.66
CA HIS A 124 -15.88 3.35 -31.47
C HIS A 124 -16.87 3.78 -30.39
N LEU A 125 -16.45 3.70 -29.13
CA LEU A 125 -17.20 4.24 -27.99
C LEU A 125 -16.94 5.74 -27.90
N ALA A 126 -17.99 6.55 -27.80
CA ALA A 126 -17.88 8.00 -27.64
C ALA A 126 -18.61 8.47 -26.37
N GLY A 127 -17.84 9.07 -25.47
CA GLY A 127 -18.33 9.75 -24.28
C GLY A 127 -18.38 11.27 -24.46
N ARG A 128 -18.80 11.97 -23.39
CA ARG A 128 -18.72 13.43 -23.32
C ARG A 128 -17.26 13.90 -23.32
N ASN A 129 -17.03 15.19 -23.60
CA ASN A 129 -15.71 15.83 -23.53
C ASN A 129 -14.65 15.17 -24.44
N GLN A 130 -15.01 14.77 -25.66
CA GLN A 130 -14.08 14.16 -26.64
C GLN A 130 -13.40 12.88 -26.09
N ARG A 131 -14.15 12.11 -25.30
CA ARG A 131 -13.70 10.82 -24.79
C ARG A 131 -14.03 9.75 -25.80
N ILE A 132 -13.01 9.05 -26.30
CA ILE A 132 -13.16 8.08 -27.38
C ILE A 132 -12.41 6.81 -27.00
N VAL A 133 -13.02 5.66 -27.27
CA VAL A 133 -12.33 4.36 -27.19
C VAL A 133 -12.39 3.69 -28.56
N THR A 134 -11.22 3.44 -29.14
CA THR A 134 -11.07 2.77 -30.44
C THR A 134 -10.34 1.45 -30.27
N ARG A 135 -10.48 0.54 -31.25
CA ARG A 135 -9.74 -0.72 -31.28
C ARG A 135 -8.58 -0.65 -32.26
N ASN A 136 -7.38 -0.90 -31.76
CA ASN A 136 -6.18 -1.05 -32.58
C ASN A 136 -6.15 -2.42 -33.26
N ARG A 137 -5.35 -2.57 -34.32
CA ARG A 137 -5.26 -3.83 -35.09
C ARG A 137 -4.71 -5.02 -34.30
N ASP A 138 -3.88 -4.77 -33.28
CA ASP A 138 -3.38 -5.84 -32.40
C ASP A 138 -4.41 -6.29 -31.34
N GLY A 139 -5.61 -5.69 -31.37
CA GLY A 139 -6.70 -5.98 -30.45
C GLY A 139 -6.68 -5.14 -29.17
N SER A 140 -5.64 -4.33 -28.94
CA SER A 140 -5.66 -3.35 -27.84
C SER A 140 -6.74 -2.28 -28.03
N LEU A 141 -7.22 -1.71 -26.93
CA LEU A 141 -8.11 -0.55 -26.95
C LEU A 141 -7.31 0.72 -26.69
N GLN A 142 -7.46 1.72 -27.55
CA GLN A 142 -6.92 3.06 -27.33
C GLN A 142 -7.98 3.91 -26.65
N VAL A 143 -7.66 4.47 -25.49
CA VAL A 143 -8.52 5.40 -24.76
C VAL A 143 -7.95 6.80 -24.94
N SER A 144 -8.74 7.70 -25.52
CA SER A 144 -8.35 9.08 -25.81
C SER A 144 -9.29 10.07 -25.12
N GLU A 145 -8.71 11.09 -24.50
CA GLU A 145 -9.38 12.27 -23.98
C GLU A 145 -8.69 13.53 -24.56
N GLN A 146 -9.29 14.72 -24.41
CA GLN A 146 -8.86 15.97 -25.07
C GLN A 146 -7.35 16.24 -25.10
N THR A 147 -6.61 15.88 -24.05
CA THR A 147 -5.17 16.20 -23.92
C THR A 147 -4.30 15.00 -23.64
N TRP A 148 -4.87 13.79 -23.55
CA TRP A 148 -4.17 12.58 -23.14
C TRP A 148 -4.75 11.36 -23.83
N SER A 149 -3.91 10.38 -24.12
CA SER A 149 -4.38 9.07 -24.56
C SER A 149 -3.48 7.98 -24.00
N HIS A 150 -4.03 6.79 -23.81
CA HIS A 150 -3.29 5.61 -23.38
C HIS A 150 -3.88 4.34 -23.99
N THR A 151 -3.06 3.29 -24.06
CA THR A 151 -3.43 2.01 -24.65
C THR A 151 -3.66 0.97 -23.56
N LEU A 152 -4.79 0.28 -23.63
CA LEU A 152 -5.08 -0.89 -22.80
C LEU A 152 -4.46 -2.13 -23.43
N ASP A 153 -3.79 -2.96 -22.64
CA ASP A 153 -3.12 -4.18 -23.12
C ASP A 153 -4.06 -5.08 -23.95
N PRO A 154 -3.60 -5.77 -25.02
CA PRO A 154 -4.44 -6.66 -25.82
C PRO A 154 -5.11 -7.79 -25.03
N TRP A 155 -4.46 -8.35 -24.01
CA TRP A 155 -5.03 -9.39 -23.15
C TRP A 155 -6.15 -8.82 -22.27
N LEU A 156 -5.91 -7.67 -21.66
CA LEU A 156 -6.96 -6.94 -20.95
C LEU A 156 -8.13 -6.62 -21.87
N SER A 157 -7.86 -6.10 -23.07
CA SER A 157 -8.87 -5.74 -24.07
C SER A 157 -9.72 -6.93 -24.53
N ARG A 158 -9.15 -8.15 -24.51
CA ARG A 158 -9.87 -9.40 -24.74
C ARG A 158 -10.71 -9.79 -23.53
N TRP A 159 -10.17 -9.68 -22.32
CA TRP A 159 -10.92 -9.93 -21.08
C TRP A 159 -12.07 -8.94 -20.88
N LEU A 160 -11.94 -7.68 -21.31
CA LEU A 160 -13.04 -6.70 -21.29
C LEU A 160 -14.21 -7.07 -22.22
N ALA A 161 -14.01 -7.96 -23.19
CA ALA A 161 -15.00 -8.39 -24.16
C ALA A 161 -15.83 -9.59 -23.67
N GLN A 162 -16.22 -9.59 -22.39
CA GLN A 162 -17.06 -10.61 -21.78
C GLN A 162 -18.53 -10.38 -22.10
N ASP A 163 -19.27 -11.48 -22.32
CA ASP A 163 -20.72 -11.42 -22.52
C ASP A 163 -21.44 -10.84 -21.29
N GLY A 164 -22.49 -10.05 -21.52
CA GLY A 164 -23.26 -9.43 -20.44
C GLY A 164 -22.56 -8.26 -19.74
N THR A 165 -21.41 -7.79 -20.26
CA THR A 165 -20.69 -6.64 -19.72
C THR A 165 -20.66 -5.46 -20.71
N VAL A 166 -20.55 -4.24 -20.18
CA VAL A 166 -20.42 -3.02 -20.99
C VAL A 166 -19.30 -2.14 -20.48
N LEU A 167 -18.53 -1.57 -21.42
CA LEU A 167 -17.64 -0.46 -21.17
C LEU A 167 -18.44 0.84 -21.16
N THR A 168 -18.26 1.66 -20.14
CA THR A 168 -18.93 2.95 -20.00
C THR A 168 -18.11 3.94 -19.17
N TRP A 169 -18.55 5.19 -19.09
CA TRP A 169 -17.90 6.24 -18.30
C TRP A 169 -18.66 6.48 -17.01
N ARG A 170 -18.03 6.24 -15.85
CA ARG A 170 -18.67 6.39 -14.54
C ARG A 170 -17.85 7.23 -13.58
N GLN A 171 -18.52 8.01 -12.74
CA GLN A 171 -17.90 8.69 -11.61
C GLN A 171 -17.52 7.66 -10.55
N VAL A 172 -16.23 7.47 -10.32
CA VAL A 172 -15.69 6.55 -9.32
C VAL A 172 -14.91 7.31 -8.25
N PRO A 173 -14.88 6.81 -7.00
CA PRO A 173 -14.05 7.38 -5.95
C PRO A 173 -12.56 7.34 -6.29
N GLU A 174 -11.85 8.40 -5.90
CA GLU A 174 -10.39 8.51 -5.86
C GLU A 174 -10.02 9.10 -4.50
N LYS A 175 -8.72 9.11 -4.13
CA LYS A 175 -8.22 9.77 -2.91
C LYS A 175 -8.73 11.20 -2.72
N ARG A 176 -8.98 11.94 -3.81
CA ARG A 176 -9.50 13.32 -3.79
C ARG A 176 -10.79 13.44 -4.60
N GLY A 177 -11.90 12.98 -4.01
CA GLY A 177 -13.23 13.15 -4.56
C GLY A 177 -13.64 12.06 -5.55
N LYS A 178 -14.35 12.45 -6.61
CA LYS A 178 -14.79 11.52 -7.67
C LYS A 178 -14.26 12.00 -9.02
N THR A 179 -13.83 11.05 -9.84
CA THR A 179 -13.45 11.33 -11.22
C THR A 179 -14.19 10.39 -12.17
N SER A 180 -14.46 10.87 -13.39
CA SER A 180 -15.09 10.02 -14.39
C SER A 180 -14.04 9.17 -15.10
N ARG A 181 -14.09 7.86 -14.87
CA ARG A 181 -13.20 6.84 -15.44
C ARG A 181 -13.93 5.97 -16.45
N LEU A 182 -13.18 5.37 -17.36
CA LEU A 182 -13.67 4.26 -18.18
C LEU A 182 -13.76 3.03 -17.29
N VAL A 183 -14.92 2.38 -17.27
CA VAL A 183 -15.19 1.22 -16.41
C VAL A 183 -15.82 0.09 -17.20
N LEU A 184 -15.59 -1.15 -16.74
CA LEU A 184 -16.37 -2.31 -17.13
C LEU A 184 -17.40 -2.59 -16.04
N VAL A 185 -18.67 -2.69 -16.41
CA VAL A 185 -19.75 -3.10 -15.51
C VAL A 185 -20.51 -4.29 -16.07
N ASP A 186 -21.09 -5.10 -15.18
CA ASP A 186 -21.99 -6.19 -15.57
C ASP A 186 -23.44 -5.71 -15.76
N ALA A 187 -24.36 -6.67 -15.93
CA ALA A 187 -25.78 -6.42 -16.14
C ALA A 187 -26.49 -5.79 -14.92
N ASP A 188 -25.96 -6.01 -13.72
CA ASP A 188 -26.48 -5.44 -12.47
C ASP A 188 -25.86 -4.06 -12.18
N GLY A 189 -24.86 -3.66 -12.96
CA GLY A 189 -24.14 -2.39 -12.83
C GLY A 189 -22.97 -2.45 -11.83
N GLU A 190 -22.59 -3.65 -11.40
CA GLU A 190 -21.45 -3.85 -10.51
C GLU A 190 -20.14 -3.57 -11.24
N LEU A 191 -19.17 -3.01 -10.50
CA LEU A 191 -17.87 -2.66 -11.08
C LEU A 191 -17.01 -3.91 -11.22
N LEU A 192 -16.54 -4.22 -12.43
CA LEU A 192 -15.62 -5.34 -12.65
C LEU A 192 -14.17 -4.87 -12.85
N TRP A 193 -14.01 -3.69 -13.46
CA TRP A 193 -12.72 -3.10 -13.80
C TRP A 193 -12.84 -1.59 -14.05
N ARG A 194 -11.74 -0.85 -13.90
CA ARG A 194 -11.62 0.55 -14.33
C ARG A 194 -10.26 0.87 -14.93
N ASP A 195 -10.18 1.93 -15.74
CA ASP A 195 -8.91 2.47 -16.20
C ASP A 195 -8.17 3.18 -15.06
N THR A 196 -6.90 2.83 -14.89
CA THR A 196 -6.00 3.29 -13.81
C THR A 196 -6.43 2.95 -12.36
N ASN A 197 -5.61 2.13 -11.69
CA ASN A 197 -5.91 1.59 -10.36
C ASN A 197 -4.95 2.03 -9.25
N ARG A 198 -3.97 2.89 -9.57
CA ARG A 198 -2.86 3.20 -8.65
C ARG A 198 -3.29 3.82 -7.33
N ASP A 199 -4.35 4.64 -7.33
CA ASP A 199 -4.83 5.36 -6.15
C ASP A 199 -6.29 5.03 -5.79
N ALA A 200 -6.79 3.89 -6.28
CA ALA A 200 -8.14 3.43 -5.98
C ALA A 200 -8.21 2.91 -4.54
N PRO A 201 -9.15 3.39 -3.70
CA PRO A 201 -9.55 2.64 -2.52
C PRO A 201 -10.04 1.26 -2.96
N CYS A 202 -9.54 0.21 -2.30
CA CYS A 202 -9.93 -1.16 -2.57
C CYS A 202 -10.50 -1.78 -1.29
N ASP A 203 -11.82 -2.01 -1.29
CA ASP A 203 -12.49 -2.72 -0.20
C ASP A 203 -12.24 -4.22 -0.38
N LEU A 204 -11.26 -4.73 0.36
CA LEU A 204 -10.88 -6.12 0.30
C LEU A 204 -11.88 -6.99 1.08
N PRO A 205 -12.33 -8.13 0.51
CA PRO A 205 -13.11 -9.09 1.28
C PRO A 205 -12.28 -9.60 2.48
N PRO A 206 -12.91 -10.02 3.58
CA PRO A 206 -12.19 -10.68 4.67
C PRO A 206 -11.42 -11.90 4.16
N ALA A 207 -10.22 -12.14 4.68
CA ALA A 207 -9.42 -13.32 4.37
C ALA A 207 -9.00 -14.01 5.67
N ILE A 208 -8.90 -15.34 5.63
CA ILE A 208 -8.45 -16.13 6.76
C ILE A 208 -6.92 -15.93 6.91
N PRO A 209 -6.44 -15.52 8.09
CA PRO A 209 -5.01 -15.44 8.37
C PRO A 209 -4.34 -16.80 8.18
N HIS A 210 -3.11 -16.77 7.69
CA HIS A 210 -2.31 -17.97 7.47
C HIS A 210 -0.86 -17.69 7.84
N ALA A 211 -0.02 -18.72 7.82
CA ALA A 211 1.41 -18.55 8.02
C ALA A 211 2.00 -17.78 6.82
N TYR A 212 2.00 -16.44 6.88
CA TYR A 212 2.51 -15.57 5.82
C TYR A 212 3.97 -15.89 5.49
N GLY A 213 4.33 -15.94 4.20
CA GLY A 213 5.65 -16.42 3.77
C GLY A 213 5.88 -17.94 3.99
N GLY A 214 4.93 -18.65 4.59
CA GLY A 214 4.88 -20.09 4.74
C GLY A 214 4.65 -20.82 3.41
N PRO A 215 4.64 -22.16 3.40
CA PRO A 215 4.49 -22.94 2.17
C PRO A 215 3.04 -23.14 1.72
N GLU A 216 2.05 -22.67 2.50
CA GLU A 216 0.65 -23.02 2.28
C GLU A 216 -0.29 -21.81 2.34
N LEU A 217 -1.30 -21.82 1.47
CA LEU A 217 -2.46 -20.93 1.54
C LEU A 217 -3.70 -21.80 1.81
N PRO A 218 -4.36 -21.66 2.97
CA PRO A 218 -5.57 -22.41 3.28
C PRO A 218 -6.78 -21.88 2.50
N ALA A 219 -7.85 -22.67 2.42
CA ALA A 219 -9.14 -22.17 1.94
C ALA A 219 -9.59 -20.96 2.78
N GLY A 220 -10.11 -19.92 2.11
CA GLY A 220 -10.39 -18.60 2.66
C GLY A 220 -9.17 -17.67 2.77
N GLY A 221 -7.96 -18.17 2.50
CA GLY A 221 -6.73 -17.37 2.47
C GLY A 221 -6.60 -16.54 1.20
N ARG A 222 -5.84 -15.44 1.28
CA ARG A 222 -5.52 -14.54 0.17
C ARG A 222 -4.04 -14.16 0.15
N LEU A 223 -3.51 -13.94 -1.06
CA LEU A 223 -2.24 -13.27 -1.34
C LEU A 223 -2.50 -11.95 -2.09
N ARG A 224 -2.02 -10.83 -1.54
CA ARG A 224 -2.01 -9.53 -2.22
C ARG A 224 -0.69 -8.84 -1.93
N HIS A 225 0.19 -8.77 -2.92
CA HIS A 225 1.61 -8.39 -2.74
C HIS A 225 2.38 -9.32 -1.79
N GLN A 226 1.79 -10.47 -1.46
CA GLN A 226 2.33 -11.47 -0.56
C GLN A 226 2.93 -12.64 -1.32
N SER A 227 3.72 -13.43 -0.61
CA SER A 227 4.35 -14.64 -1.11
C SER A 227 4.10 -15.85 -0.21
N LEU A 228 4.13 -17.03 -0.82
CA LEU A 228 4.37 -18.32 -0.15
C LEU A 228 5.78 -18.81 -0.50
N THR A 229 6.46 -19.43 0.47
CA THR A 229 7.81 -19.98 0.27
C THR A 229 7.85 -21.45 0.66
N SER A 230 8.39 -22.31 -0.22
CA SER A 230 8.67 -23.72 0.08
C SER A 230 9.45 -23.89 1.40
N PRO A 231 9.27 -25.00 2.16
CA PRO A 231 9.91 -25.20 3.46
C PRO A 231 11.42 -24.87 3.52
N ASN A 232 12.19 -25.27 2.51
CA ASN A 232 13.63 -25.05 2.45
C ASN A 232 14.05 -23.71 1.84
N GLY A 233 13.11 -22.88 1.35
CA GLY A 233 13.41 -21.58 0.73
C GLY A 233 13.82 -21.63 -0.74
N SER A 234 13.69 -22.77 -1.42
CA SER A 234 14.11 -22.95 -2.82
C SER A 234 13.14 -22.35 -3.84
N HIS A 235 11.85 -22.31 -3.52
CA HIS A 235 10.79 -21.79 -4.36
C HIS A 235 9.92 -20.77 -3.63
N THR A 236 9.49 -19.75 -4.37
CA THR A 236 8.59 -18.69 -3.89
C THR A 236 7.46 -18.50 -4.89
N LEU A 237 6.21 -18.63 -4.45
CA LEU A 237 5.03 -18.18 -5.18
C LEU A 237 4.72 -16.75 -4.74
N VAL A 238 4.65 -15.79 -5.66
CA VAL A 238 4.39 -14.38 -5.36
C VAL A 238 3.23 -13.83 -6.18
N HIS A 239 2.34 -13.09 -5.53
CA HIS A 239 1.37 -12.24 -6.21
C HIS A 239 2.00 -10.87 -6.45
N GLN A 240 2.44 -10.62 -7.68
CA GLN A 240 3.19 -9.43 -8.07
C GLN A 240 2.29 -8.19 -8.19
N GLU A 241 2.87 -6.98 -8.26
CA GLU A 241 2.09 -5.73 -8.40
C GLU A 241 1.29 -5.66 -9.70
N ASP A 242 1.83 -6.22 -10.77
CA ASP A 242 1.19 -6.25 -12.08
C ASP A 242 -0.05 -7.18 -12.14
N GLY A 243 -0.34 -7.89 -11.05
CA GLY A 243 -1.46 -8.82 -10.93
C GLY A 243 -1.14 -10.24 -11.36
N ASN A 244 0.13 -10.55 -11.65
CA ASN A 244 0.55 -11.89 -11.99
C ASN A 244 0.82 -12.72 -10.73
N LEU A 245 0.39 -13.98 -10.73
CA LEU A 245 0.76 -14.96 -9.72
C LEU A 245 1.86 -15.85 -10.31
N VAL A 246 3.07 -15.81 -9.74
CA VAL A 246 4.27 -16.40 -10.36
C VAL A 246 5.04 -17.25 -9.36
N LEU A 247 5.36 -18.47 -9.76
CA LEU A 247 6.25 -19.36 -9.02
C LEU A 247 7.68 -19.21 -9.53
N TYR A 248 8.59 -18.88 -8.63
CA TYR A 248 10.01 -18.75 -8.92
C TYR A 248 10.81 -19.89 -8.29
N CYS A 249 11.84 -20.30 -9.02
CA CYS A 249 12.98 -21.02 -8.47
C CYS A 249 14.04 -19.98 -8.06
N ASN A 250 14.28 -19.88 -6.75
CA ASN A 250 15.04 -18.80 -6.14
C ASN A 250 16.52 -18.85 -6.53
N SER A 251 17.15 -20.04 -6.52
CA SER A 251 18.57 -20.21 -6.88
C SER A 251 18.89 -19.87 -8.34
N ARG A 252 17.95 -20.12 -9.26
CA ARG A 252 18.12 -19.79 -10.68
C ARG A 252 17.59 -18.41 -11.05
N HIS A 253 16.91 -17.73 -10.12
CA HIS A 253 16.18 -16.48 -10.38
C HIS A 253 15.25 -16.59 -11.60
N GLN A 254 14.54 -17.70 -11.72
CA GLN A 254 13.73 -18.03 -12.90
C GLN A 254 12.27 -18.28 -12.52
N ALA A 255 11.34 -17.63 -13.22
CA ALA A 255 9.93 -17.99 -13.19
C ALA A 255 9.74 -19.37 -13.82
N VAL A 256 9.20 -20.32 -13.06
CA VAL A 256 8.92 -21.69 -13.51
C VAL A 256 7.45 -21.90 -13.87
N TRP A 257 6.55 -21.06 -13.32
CA TRP A 257 5.13 -21.03 -13.66
C TRP A 257 4.55 -19.62 -13.47
N ALA A 258 3.52 -19.26 -14.24
CA ALA A 258 2.77 -18.01 -14.06
C ALA A 258 1.29 -18.17 -14.45
N SER A 259 0.40 -17.42 -13.80
CA SER A 259 -1.02 -17.30 -14.19
C SER A 259 -1.24 -16.51 -15.48
N ASN A 260 -0.21 -15.77 -15.94
CA ASN A 260 -0.24 -14.90 -17.12
C ASN A 260 -1.26 -13.75 -17.00
N THR A 261 -1.33 -13.15 -15.81
CA THR A 261 -2.26 -12.07 -15.46
C THR A 261 -1.57 -10.73 -15.16
N TRP A 262 -0.36 -10.50 -15.68
CA TRP A 262 0.42 -9.24 -15.53
C TRP A 262 -0.29 -7.98 -16.07
N TRP A 263 -1.38 -8.15 -16.81
CA TRP A 263 -2.25 -7.08 -17.32
C TRP A 263 -3.42 -6.77 -16.37
N GLY A 264 -3.56 -7.52 -15.27
CA GLY A 264 -4.65 -7.42 -14.31
C GLY A 264 -4.51 -6.29 -13.29
N GLY A 265 -3.29 -5.81 -13.04
CA GLY A 265 -2.99 -4.74 -12.09
C GLY A 265 -3.15 -5.16 -10.62
N ASN A 266 -3.50 -4.20 -9.76
CA ASN A 266 -3.55 -4.33 -8.28
C ASN A 266 -4.67 -5.24 -7.74
N GLY A 267 -4.79 -6.46 -8.26
CA GLY A 267 -5.72 -7.50 -7.84
C GLY A 267 -5.27 -8.27 -6.59
N TRP A 268 -5.82 -9.47 -6.42
CA TRP A 268 -5.32 -10.44 -5.44
C TRP A 268 -5.53 -11.86 -5.95
N ALA A 269 -4.85 -12.83 -5.32
CA ALA A 269 -5.13 -14.24 -5.49
C ALA A 269 -5.74 -14.81 -4.20
N ASP A 270 -6.78 -15.62 -4.29
CA ASP A 270 -7.42 -16.26 -3.14
C ASP A 270 -7.80 -17.71 -3.44
N LEU A 271 -7.88 -18.51 -2.37
CA LEU A 271 -8.40 -19.87 -2.44
C LEU A 271 -9.80 -19.87 -1.82
N THR A 272 -10.83 -19.69 -2.64
CA THR A 272 -12.22 -19.55 -2.19
C THR A 272 -13.10 -20.52 -2.96
N ASP A 273 -14.11 -21.09 -2.30
CA ASP A 273 -15.04 -22.07 -2.89
C ASP A 273 -14.36 -23.29 -3.52
N GLY A 274 -13.21 -23.68 -2.97
CA GLY A 274 -12.44 -24.83 -3.45
C GLY A 274 -11.70 -24.59 -4.76
N ASP A 275 -11.52 -23.32 -5.18
CA ASP A 275 -10.77 -22.92 -6.37
C ASP A 275 -9.72 -21.86 -6.08
N LEU A 276 -8.56 -21.95 -6.74
CA LEU A 276 -7.55 -20.89 -6.73
C LEU A 276 -7.87 -19.89 -7.83
N VAL A 277 -8.10 -18.64 -7.45
CA VAL A 277 -8.54 -17.58 -8.36
C VAL A 277 -7.61 -16.38 -8.27
N VAL A 278 -7.22 -15.81 -9.40
CA VAL A 278 -6.63 -14.46 -9.47
C VAL A 278 -7.73 -13.50 -9.89
N ARG A 279 -7.89 -12.38 -9.20
CA ARG A 279 -9.01 -11.45 -9.36
C ARG A 279 -8.54 -10.02 -9.61
N THR A 280 -9.40 -9.22 -10.21
CA THR A 280 -9.25 -7.76 -10.23
C THR A 280 -9.41 -7.21 -8.82
N MET A 281 -9.09 -5.92 -8.63
CA MET A 281 -9.35 -5.21 -7.37
C MET A 281 -10.84 -5.07 -7.00
N TYR A 282 -11.75 -5.45 -7.90
CA TYR A 282 -13.19 -5.50 -7.68
C TYR A 282 -13.71 -6.94 -7.51
N GLY A 283 -12.82 -7.94 -7.42
CA GLY A 283 -13.18 -9.34 -7.21
C GLY A 283 -13.57 -10.11 -8.47
N ALA A 284 -13.56 -9.47 -9.65
CA ALA A 284 -13.84 -10.13 -10.91
C ALA A 284 -12.70 -11.10 -11.28
N PRO A 285 -13.00 -12.36 -11.68
CA PRO A 285 -11.97 -13.36 -11.94
C PRO A 285 -11.18 -13.07 -13.23
N LEU A 286 -9.86 -13.10 -13.13
CA LEU A 286 -8.90 -12.98 -14.23
C LEU A 286 -8.39 -14.36 -14.70
N TRP A 287 -8.13 -15.24 -13.74
CA TRP A 287 -7.66 -16.61 -13.97
C TRP A 287 -8.19 -17.53 -12.87
N ARG A 288 -8.38 -18.82 -13.21
CA ARG A 288 -8.86 -19.86 -12.29
C ARG A 288 -8.10 -21.17 -12.52
N ALA A 289 -7.83 -21.91 -11.45
CA ALA A 289 -7.33 -23.28 -11.56
C ALA A 289 -8.39 -24.25 -12.10
N GLY A 290 -9.68 -23.96 -11.87
CA GLY A 290 -10.80 -24.76 -12.35
C GLY A 290 -11.14 -25.94 -11.44
N THR A 291 -10.83 -25.79 -10.14
CA THR A 291 -11.08 -26.79 -9.09
C THR A 291 -12.33 -26.43 -8.28
N THR A 292 -12.85 -27.37 -7.48
CA THR A 292 -14.06 -27.13 -6.65
C THR A 292 -13.98 -27.71 -5.24
N THR A 293 -12.91 -28.44 -4.91
CA THR A 293 -12.75 -29.17 -3.64
C THR A 293 -11.43 -28.87 -2.96
N ALA A 294 -10.65 -27.91 -3.47
CA ALA A 294 -9.34 -27.61 -2.92
C ALA A 294 -9.45 -27.06 -1.48
N THR A 295 -8.71 -27.66 -0.56
CA THR A 295 -8.70 -27.22 0.85
C THR A 295 -7.52 -26.33 1.18
N LYS A 296 -6.43 -26.44 0.41
CA LYS A 296 -5.23 -25.60 0.51
C LYS A 296 -4.39 -25.66 -0.77
N LEU A 297 -3.66 -24.59 -1.05
CA LEU A 297 -2.55 -24.56 -2.00
C LEU A 297 -1.24 -24.82 -1.24
N VAL A 298 -0.36 -25.65 -1.80
CA VAL A 298 0.94 -26.00 -1.20
C VAL A 298 2.06 -25.79 -2.21
N VAL A 299 3.16 -25.17 -1.78
CA VAL A 299 4.42 -25.03 -2.52
C VAL A 299 5.48 -25.92 -1.87
N ASN A 300 5.97 -26.90 -2.60
CA ASN A 300 6.94 -27.88 -2.09
C ASN A 300 8.38 -27.52 -2.49
N ASP A 301 9.34 -28.16 -1.80
CA ASP A 301 10.78 -27.98 -2.01
C ASP A 301 11.28 -28.43 -3.39
N ASP A 302 10.58 -29.37 -4.03
CA ASP A 302 10.89 -29.86 -5.38
C ASP A 302 10.35 -28.93 -6.49
N GLY A 303 9.65 -27.86 -6.11
CA GLY A 303 9.00 -26.89 -6.98
C GLY A 303 7.62 -27.33 -7.48
N THR A 304 7.09 -28.44 -6.96
CA THR A 304 5.69 -28.80 -7.21
C THR A 304 4.76 -27.83 -6.48
N MET A 305 3.71 -27.41 -7.17
CA MET A 305 2.64 -26.57 -6.60
C MET A 305 1.30 -27.27 -6.79
N ALA A 306 0.61 -27.58 -5.69
CA ALA A 306 -0.55 -28.46 -5.70
C ALA A 306 -1.74 -27.89 -4.92
N LEU A 307 -2.95 -28.17 -5.41
CA LEU A 307 -4.20 -27.89 -4.71
C LEU A 307 -4.68 -29.17 -4.02
N ALA A 308 -4.48 -29.24 -2.70
CA ALA A 308 -4.80 -30.41 -1.91
C ALA A 308 -6.30 -30.73 -1.97
N GLY A 309 -6.65 -32.01 -2.16
CA GLY A 309 -8.03 -32.45 -2.36
C GLY A 309 -8.48 -32.42 -3.82
N THR A 310 -7.55 -32.23 -4.78
CA THR A 310 -7.80 -32.21 -6.23
C THR A 310 -6.65 -32.90 -6.97
N ASP A 311 -6.83 -33.15 -8.27
CA ASP A 311 -5.76 -33.64 -9.17
C ASP A 311 -4.92 -32.49 -9.77
N TRP A 312 -5.18 -31.25 -9.38
CA TRP A 312 -4.46 -30.09 -9.91
C TRP A 312 -3.06 -30.00 -9.28
N VAL A 313 -2.04 -30.18 -10.11
CA VAL A 313 -0.63 -30.09 -9.75
C VAL A 313 0.15 -29.45 -10.90
N PHE A 314 1.02 -28.49 -10.57
CA PHE A 314 2.08 -28.04 -11.45
C PHE A 314 3.40 -28.75 -11.09
N ASP A 315 3.97 -29.47 -12.07
CA ASP A 315 5.26 -30.18 -11.98
C ASP A 315 6.05 -30.12 -13.32
N GLY A 316 5.77 -29.11 -14.15
CA GLY A 316 6.25 -29.06 -15.54
C GLY A 316 7.68 -28.53 -15.73
N HIS A 317 8.47 -28.39 -14.66
CA HIS A 317 9.75 -27.67 -14.70
C HIS A 317 10.94 -28.58 -14.36
N ARG A 318 12.13 -28.19 -14.82
CA ARG A 318 13.36 -28.90 -14.45
C ARG A 318 13.68 -28.62 -12.98
N HIS A 319 13.70 -29.66 -12.15
CA HIS A 319 14.01 -29.54 -10.72
C HIS A 319 15.16 -28.56 -10.43
N CYS A 320 14.91 -27.69 -9.47
CA CYS A 320 15.89 -26.81 -8.89
C CYS A 320 16.57 -27.52 -7.71
N THR A 321 17.76 -28.07 -7.98
CA THR A 321 18.49 -28.94 -7.04
C THR A 321 19.42 -28.20 -6.10
N GLU A 322 19.46 -26.87 -6.15
CA GLU A 322 20.32 -26.09 -5.26
C GLU A 322 19.63 -25.84 -3.91
N PRO A 323 20.40 -25.71 -2.81
CA PRO A 323 19.85 -25.41 -1.50
C PRO A 323 19.03 -24.12 -1.54
N GLY A 324 17.89 -24.12 -0.84
CA GLY A 324 17.08 -22.92 -0.72
C GLY A 324 17.72 -21.86 0.19
N MET A 325 17.17 -20.65 0.14
CA MET A 325 17.65 -19.52 0.94
C MET A 325 17.11 -19.61 2.38
N ASN A 326 17.85 -19.05 3.34
CA ASN A 326 17.34 -18.86 4.70
C ASN A 326 16.33 -17.71 4.73
N THR A 327 15.15 -17.94 4.18
CA THR A 327 14.14 -16.91 3.93
C THR A 327 13.36 -16.56 5.19
N ALA A 328 13.18 -15.25 5.42
CA ALA A 328 12.33 -14.72 6.48
C ALA A 328 10.84 -15.01 6.22
N ARG A 329 10.03 -15.16 7.27
CA ARG A 329 8.60 -15.53 7.18
C ARG A 329 7.79 -14.82 8.27
N GLY A 330 6.47 -14.80 8.11
CA GLY A 330 5.57 -14.12 9.03
C GLY A 330 5.77 -12.61 8.97
N ASN A 331 5.86 -11.99 10.14
CA ASN A 331 6.10 -10.55 10.33
C ASN A 331 7.57 -10.21 10.64
N THR A 332 8.47 -11.19 10.77
CA THR A 332 9.85 -10.94 11.24
C THR A 332 10.95 -11.47 10.31
N MET A 333 12.10 -10.80 10.34
CA MET A 333 13.39 -11.29 9.82
C MET A 333 14.42 -11.30 10.95
N ALA A 334 14.87 -12.49 11.33
CA ALA A 334 15.96 -12.69 12.29
C ALA A 334 17.34 -12.57 11.61
N ARG A 335 18.40 -12.46 12.42
CA ARG A 335 19.78 -12.50 11.93
C ARG A 335 20.04 -13.76 11.09
N GLY A 336 20.82 -13.57 10.02
CA GLY A 336 21.14 -14.60 9.04
C GLY A 336 20.06 -14.83 7.97
N GLN A 337 18.87 -14.25 8.12
CA GLN A 337 17.77 -14.43 7.15
C GLN A 337 17.76 -13.40 6.03
N THR A 338 17.07 -13.75 4.93
CA THR A 338 17.03 -12.97 3.69
C THR A 338 15.61 -12.76 3.15
N LEU A 339 15.43 -11.70 2.34
CA LEU A 339 14.28 -11.48 1.46
C LEU A 339 14.73 -11.18 0.03
N GLN A 340 14.18 -11.91 -0.92
CA GLN A 340 14.34 -11.80 -2.36
C GLN A 340 13.05 -12.23 -3.07
N ARG A 341 12.23 -11.29 -3.52
CA ARG A 341 10.86 -11.51 -4.06
C ARG A 341 9.83 -12.03 -3.05
N GLN A 342 10.24 -12.27 -1.81
CA GLN A 342 9.32 -12.64 -0.74
C GLN A 342 8.79 -11.40 -0.04
N SER A 343 7.74 -11.64 0.74
CA SER A 343 7.10 -10.66 1.59
C SER A 343 7.12 -11.09 3.06
N LEU A 344 7.13 -10.11 3.95
CA LEU A 344 6.68 -10.24 5.33
C LEU A 344 5.32 -9.55 5.46
N THR A 345 4.48 -10.01 6.38
CA THR A 345 3.14 -9.45 6.63
C THR A 345 2.99 -9.21 8.12
N ALA A 346 2.52 -8.02 8.49
CA ALA A 346 2.25 -7.65 9.88
C ALA A 346 1.11 -8.50 10.48
N ASP A 347 0.91 -8.37 11.79
CA ASP A 347 -0.08 -9.16 12.53
C ASP A 347 -1.54 -8.80 12.18
N ASP A 348 -1.76 -7.64 11.54
CA ASP A 348 -3.05 -7.28 10.93
C ASP A 348 -3.41 -8.15 9.71
N GLY A 349 -2.44 -8.90 9.18
CA GLY A 349 -2.58 -9.81 8.06
C GLY A 349 -2.70 -9.15 6.67
N VAL A 350 -2.60 -7.82 6.60
CA VAL A 350 -2.89 -7.02 5.41
C VAL A 350 -1.84 -5.95 5.11
N THR A 351 -1.04 -5.55 6.10
CA THR A 351 0.13 -4.70 5.91
C THR A 351 1.31 -5.55 5.49
N VAL A 352 1.89 -5.24 4.34
CA VAL A 352 2.87 -6.11 3.67
C VAL A 352 4.15 -5.35 3.40
N PHE A 353 5.28 -5.93 3.81
CA PHE A 353 6.61 -5.50 3.39
C PHE A 353 7.16 -6.46 2.34
N ALA A 354 7.40 -5.98 1.13
CA ALA A 354 7.83 -6.81 0.00
C ALA A 354 9.16 -6.35 -0.60
N HIS A 355 10.04 -7.31 -0.88
CA HIS A 355 11.15 -7.12 -1.82
C HIS A 355 10.64 -7.39 -3.23
N ARG A 356 10.80 -6.43 -4.15
CA ARG A 356 10.19 -6.47 -5.48
C ARG A 356 11.22 -6.41 -6.60
N ASP A 357 10.83 -6.97 -7.75
CA ASP A 357 11.68 -7.06 -8.95
C ASP A 357 11.92 -5.71 -9.66
N ASP A 358 11.11 -4.69 -9.37
CA ASP A 358 11.27 -3.32 -9.86
C ASP A 358 12.31 -2.52 -9.07
N ARG A 359 13.22 -3.21 -8.36
CA ARG A 359 14.31 -2.65 -7.57
C ARG A 359 13.81 -1.78 -6.41
N ARG A 360 12.78 -2.26 -5.70
CA ARG A 360 12.24 -1.58 -4.53
C ARG A 360 12.01 -2.53 -3.36
N LEU A 361 12.24 -1.98 -2.18
CA LEU A 361 11.61 -2.43 -0.95
C LEU A 361 10.37 -1.57 -0.75
N VAL A 362 9.20 -2.17 -0.53
CA VAL A 362 7.95 -1.42 -0.38
C VAL A 362 7.15 -1.96 0.79
N GLN A 363 6.65 -1.06 1.64
CA GLN A 363 5.62 -1.34 2.61
C GLN A 363 4.27 -0.85 2.07
N LEU A 364 3.27 -1.72 2.11
CA LEU A 364 1.93 -1.52 1.56
C LEU A 364 0.90 -1.71 2.66
N SER A 365 -0.10 -0.82 2.72
CA SER A 365 -1.30 -1.02 3.55
C SER A 365 -2.28 -1.98 2.88
N ALA A 366 -3.34 -2.35 3.59
CA ALA A 366 -4.38 -3.28 3.13
C ALA A 366 -4.96 -2.93 1.75
N ASP A 367 -5.25 -1.65 1.50
CA ASP A 367 -5.80 -1.18 0.22
C ASP A 367 -4.79 -1.22 -0.94
N GLY A 368 -3.51 -1.45 -0.66
CA GLY A 368 -2.40 -1.39 -1.61
C GLY A 368 -1.75 -0.02 -1.72
N THR A 369 -2.08 0.93 -0.83
CA THR A 369 -1.39 2.21 -0.74
C THR A 369 0.03 2.01 -0.24
N TRP A 370 0.98 2.69 -0.86
CA TRP A 370 2.38 2.67 -0.47
C TRP A 370 2.56 3.51 0.79
N MET A 371 3.02 2.88 1.87
CA MET A 371 3.32 3.57 3.13
C MET A 371 4.77 4.01 3.19
N TRP A 372 5.66 3.19 2.62
CA TRP A 372 7.09 3.47 2.53
C TRP A 372 7.70 2.73 1.33
N ASP A 373 8.68 3.34 0.67
CA ASP A 373 9.50 2.66 -0.30
C ASP A 373 10.96 3.12 -0.25
N GLU A 374 11.86 2.19 -0.58
CA GLU A 374 13.28 2.47 -0.75
C GLU A 374 13.71 1.95 -2.13
N TYR A 375 14.30 2.83 -2.93
CA TYR A 375 14.80 2.48 -4.25
C TYR A 375 16.22 1.95 -4.17
N VAL A 376 16.46 0.76 -4.70
CA VAL A 376 17.77 0.09 -4.62
C VAL A 376 18.48 0.16 -5.97
N TRP A 377 19.15 1.28 -6.22
CA TRP A 377 19.68 1.73 -7.52
C TRP A 377 20.71 0.83 -8.22
N ASP A 378 21.11 -0.32 -7.66
CA ASP A 378 22.27 -1.07 -8.16
C ASP A 378 22.09 -2.59 -8.33
N ALA A 379 20.85 -3.10 -8.38
CA ALA A 379 20.68 -4.55 -8.53
C ALA A 379 19.40 -4.97 -9.25
N GLU A 380 19.57 -5.42 -10.50
CA GLU A 380 18.56 -6.25 -11.19
C GLU A 380 18.33 -7.60 -10.47
N ARG A 381 19.24 -7.98 -9.57
CA ARG A 381 19.19 -9.22 -8.78
C ARG A 381 19.87 -9.02 -7.42
N SER A 382 19.16 -8.42 -6.47
CA SER A 382 19.57 -8.29 -5.08
C SER A 382 18.73 -9.14 -4.14
N TYR A 383 19.19 -9.28 -2.91
CA TYR A 383 18.38 -9.68 -1.77
C TYR A 383 18.71 -8.79 -0.57
N LEU A 384 17.73 -8.61 0.30
CA LEU A 384 17.88 -7.98 1.61
C LEU A 384 18.33 -9.03 2.62
N LYS A 385 19.27 -8.71 3.50
CA LYS A 385 19.74 -9.60 4.56
C LYS A 385 19.90 -8.84 5.88
N LEU A 386 19.38 -9.41 6.97
CA LEU A 386 19.83 -9.04 8.30
C LEU A 386 21.05 -9.91 8.64
N GLY A 387 22.24 -9.32 8.64
CA GLY A 387 23.49 -10.02 8.88
C GLY A 387 23.58 -10.62 10.29
N GLU A 388 24.48 -11.58 10.49
CA GLU A 388 24.80 -12.12 11.83
C GLU A 388 25.41 -11.04 12.74
N ASP A 389 25.99 -10.01 12.16
CA ASP A 389 26.47 -8.80 12.84
C ASP A 389 25.35 -7.81 13.19
N GLY A 390 24.10 -8.14 12.88
CA GLY A 390 22.92 -7.31 13.11
C GLY A 390 22.72 -6.20 12.08
N MET A 391 23.58 -6.07 11.08
CA MET A 391 23.43 -5.01 10.09
C MET A 391 22.46 -5.44 8.98
N LEU A 392 21.44 -4.62 8.73
CA LEU A 392 20.51 -4.78 7.62
C LEU A 392 21.17 -4.25 6.35
N ARG A 393 21.38 -5.11 5.36
CA ARG A 393 22.10 -4.79 4.13
C ARG A 393 21.41 -5.32 2.89
N LEU A 394 21.61 -4.62 1.79
CA LEU A 394 21.36 -5.16 0.47
C LEU A 394 22.60 -5.88 -0.03
N HIS A 395 22.39 -7.02 -0.67
CA HIS A 395 23.43 -7.84 -1.26
C HIS A 395 23.15 -8.11 -2.73
N HIS A 396 24.22 -8.22 -3.51
CA HIS A 396 24.16 -8.86 -4.82
C HIS A 396 23.88 -10.37 -4.65
N THR A 397 23.45 -11.03 -5.73
CA THR A 397 23.19 -12.48 -5.73
C THR A 397 24.43 -13.34 -5.48
N ASP A 398 25.63 -12.82 -5.69
CA ASP A 398 26.89 -13.49 -5.33
C ASP A 398 27.24 -13.37 -3.82
N GLY A 399 26.43 -12.63 -3.07
CA GLY A 399 26.59 -12.42 -1.63
C GLY A 399 27.42 -11.19 -1.25
N SER A 400 28.00 -10.47 -2.20
CA SER A 400 28.71 -9.23 -1.92
C SER A 400 27.75 -8.12 -1.43
N PRO A 401 28.11 -7.32 -0.40
CA PRO A 401 27.27 -6.25 0.10
C PRO A 401 27.23 -5.08 -0.89
N ILE A 402 26.05 -4.49 -1.06
CA ILE A 402 25.78 -3.29 -1.88
C ILE A 402 25.80 -2.05 -0.98
N SER A 403 24.95 -2.05 0.05
CA SER A 403 24.79 -0.91 0.95
C SER A 403 24.25 -1.35 2.32
N ASP A 404 24.64 -0.59 3.34
CA ASP A 404 24.10 -0.67 4.69
C ASP A 404 22.84 0.20 4.78
N ILE A 405 21.75 -0.38 5.27
CA ILE A 405 20.48 0.33 5.50
C ILE A 405 20.43 0.85 6.94
N ALA A 406 20.58 -0.04 7.92
CA ALA A 406 20.56 0.30 9.34
C ALA A 406 21.06 -0.87 10.21
N GLY A 407 21.32 -0.62 11.49
CA GLY A 407 21.76 -1.64 12.45
C GLY A 407 22.76 -1.11 13.49
N PRO A 408 23.31 -1.99 14.34
CA PRO A 408 22.98 -3.41 14.47
C PRO A 408 21.59 -3.66 15.09
N ALA A 409 20.88 -4.71 14.68
CA ALA A 409 19.57 -5.08 15.20
C ALA A 409 19.55 -6.57 15.54
N ASP A 410 18.67 -6.99 16.43
CA ASP A 410 18.42 -8.40 16.73
C ASP A 410 17.41 -8.99 15.76
N VAL A 411 16.41 -8.19 15.39
CA VAL A 411 15.31 -8.57 14.50
C VAL A 411 14.79 -7.36 13.73
N LEU A 412 14.31 -7.60 12.52
CA LEU A 412 13.44 -6.69 11.79
C LEU A 412 12.00 -7.18 11.94
N THR A 413 11.09 -6.28 12.29
CA THR A 413 9.67 -6.58 12.48
C THR A 413 8.83 -5.68 11.56
N VAL A 414 7.79 -6.24 10.95
CA VAL A 414 6.82 -5.50 10.16
C VAL A 414 5.56 -5.33 10.98
N THR A 415 5.20 -4.08 11.24
CA THR A 415 4.01 -3.68 11.99
C THR A 415 3.06 -2.88 11.07
N PRO A 416 1.81 -2.63 11.50
CA PRO A 416 0.92 -1.70 10.78
C PRO A 416 1.52 -0.29 10.61
N GLU A 417 2.37 0.15 11.55
CA GLU A 417 2.99 1.48 11.58
C GLU A 417 4.25 1.57 10.71
N GLY A 418 4.96 0.46 10.50
CA GLY A 418 6.26 0.52 9.83
C GLY A 418 7.03 -0.79 9.74
N VAL A 419 8.13 -0.74 8.98
CA VAL A 419 9.21 -1.72 9.06
C VAL A 419 10.21 -1.23 10.07
N GLU A 420 10.41 -2.01 11.14
CA GLU A 420 11.17 -1.60 12.32
C GLU A 420 12.39 -2.48 12.53
N LEU A 421 13.48 -1.88 13.02
CA LEU A 421 14.59 -2.62 13.60
C LEU A 421 14.56 -2.51 15.11
N HIS A 422 14.69 -3.67 15.75
CA HIS A 422 14.65 -3.81 17.20
C HIS A 422 16.01 -4.23 17.74
N ARG A 423 16.38 -3.67 18.90
CA ARG A 423 17.54 -4.10 19.69
C ARG A 423 17.14 -4.17 21.16
N ASP A 424 17.45 -5.28 21.82
CA ASP A 424 17.09 -5.51 23.22
C ASP A 424 15.58 -5.34 23.49
N GLY A 425 14.74 -5.67 22.50
CA GLY A 425 13.28 -5.54 22.56
C GLY A 425 12.72 -4.16 22.22
N ASN A 426 13.55 -3.15 21.99
CA ASN A 426 13.11 -1.78 21.68
C ASN A 426 13.33 -1.45 20.19
N ALA A 427 12.31 -0.87 19.56
CA ALA A 427 12.44 -0.32 18.21
C ALA A 427 13.30 0.95 18.24
N PHE A 428 14.33 1.04 17.40
CA PHE A 428 15.21 2.21 17.31
C PHE A 428 15.28 2.81 15.90
N TRP A 429 14.67 2.15 14.92
CA TRP A 429 14.62 2.60 13.53
C TRP A 429 13.30 2.14 12.91
N ARG A 430 12.66 3.02 12.12
CA ARG A 430 11.43 2.75 11.37
C ARG A 430 11.51 3.44 10.01
N ASN A 431 11.25 2.70 8.93
CA ASN A 431 11.03 3.27 7.58
C ASN A 431 12.08 4.32 7.15
N GLY A 432 13.36 4.00 7.29
CA GLY A 432 14.46 4.89 6.89
C GLY A 432 14.94 5.88 7.95
N LYS A 433 14.27 5.97 9.10
CA LYS A 433 14.55 6.98 10.14
C LYS A 433 14.83 6.34 11.49
N ALA A 434 15.68 6.98 12.29
CA ALA A 434 15.82 6.64 13.70
C ALA A 434 14.50 6.93 14.42
N ILE A 435 14.14 6.07 15.38
CA ILE A 435 13.07 6.34 16.34
C ILE A 435 13.75 7.01 17.53
N GLU A 436 13.33 8.23 17.85
CA GLU A 436 13.73 8.86 19.11
C GLU A 436 12.98 8.16 20.25
N PRO A 437 13.66 7.81 21.35
CA PRO A 437 12.99 7.22 22.50
C PRO A 437 11.98 8.21 23.08
N GLU A 438 10.79 7.72 23.46
CA GLU A 438 9.78 8.54 24.14
C GLU A 438 10.37 9.23 25.39
N GLY A 439 10.00 10.49 25.61
CA GLY A 439 10.25 11.23 26.84
C GLY A 439 9.54 10.60 28.05
N TRP A 440 9.93 11.00 29.26
CA TRP A 440 9.27 10.52 30.50
C TRP A 440 7.93 11.22 30.77
N ASP A 441 7.67 12.29 30.03
CA ASP A 441 6.56 13.23 30.10
C ASP A 441 5.60 13.16 28.89
N ASP A 442 6.04 12.55 27.77
CA ASP A 442 5.24 12.43 26.52
C ASP A 442 3.80 11.90 26.74
N TRP A 443 3.61 10.98 27.69
CA TRP A 443 2.29 10.43 28.03
C TRP A 443 1.38 11.46 28.71
N MET A 444 1.94 12.36 29.52
CA MET A 444 1.18 13.42 30.18
C MET A 444 0.78 14.48 29.17
N SER A 445 1.72 14.91 28.31
CA SER A 445 1.44 15.85 27.22
C SER A 445 0.39 15.32 26.22
N ALA A 446 0.27 13.98 26.09
CA ALA A 446 -0.79 13.36 25.29
C ALA A 446 -2.19 13.44 25.93
N LEU A 447 -2.28 13.50 27.26
CA LEU A 447 -3.53 13.65 28.00
C LEU A 447 -3.96 15.12 28.12
N MET A 448 -3.02 16.01 28.42
CA MET A 448 -3.29 17.41 28.73
C MET A 448 -2.08 18.30 28.44
N ASP A 449 -2.31 19.60 28.21
CA ASP A 449 -1.28 20.60 27.83
C ASP A 449 -0.44 21.06 29.04
N ASP A 450 -0.07 20.13 29.94
CA ASP A 450 0.84 20.32 31.09
C ASP A 450 0.50 21.50 32.05
N THR A 451 -0.77 21.86 32.16
CA THR A 451 -1.21 23.09 32.87
C THR A 451 -1.47 22.89 34.37
N ALA A 452 -1.98 21.73 34.80
CA ALA A 452 -1.97 21.25 36.19
C ALA A 452 -2.42 19.78 36.25
N TYR A 453 -1.82 18.98 37.13
CA TYR A 453 -2.15 17.56 37.26
C TYR A 453 -1.80 16.99 38.63
N CYS A 454 -2.44 15.88 38.97
CA CYS A 454 -2.02 14.97 40.03
C CYS A 454 -1.95 13.55 39.45
N ALA A 455 -0.77 12.94 39.52
CA ALA A 455 -0.52 11.60 39.00
C ALA A 455 -0.05 10.67 40.12
N THR A 456 -0.68 9.50 40.25
CA THR A 456 -0.36 8.54 41.30
C THR A 456 -0.22 7.12 40.76
N VAL A 457 0.93 6.49 40.97
CA VAL A 457 1.13 5.07 40.68
C VAL A 457 0.90 4.25 41.94
N ILE A 458 -0.02 3.29 41.89
CA ILE A 458 -0.37 2.38 42.99
C ILE A 458 0.01 0.96 42.60
N HIS A 459 0.78 0.29 43.45
CA HIS A 459 1.27 -1.05 43.15
C HIS A 459 0.24 -2.14 43.40
N ASP A 460 0.13 -3.11 42.48
CA ASP A 460 -0.63 -4.36 42.70
C ASP A 460 -2.10 -4.12 43.09
N VAL A 461 -2.69 -3.04 42.55
CA VAL A 461 -4.09 -2.63 42.76
C VAL A 461 -4.75 -2.45 41.39
N GLU A 462 -5.97 -2.95 41.25
CA GLU A 462 -6.79 -2.83 40.04
C GLU A 462 -7.41 -1.43 39.90
N PRO A 463 -7.66 -0.93 38.66
CA PRO A 463 -8.15 0.43 38.45
C PRO A 463 -9.45 0.78 39.19
N ALA A 464 -10.39 -0.15 39.28
CA ALA A 464 -11.66 0.11 39.98
C ALA A 464 -11.47 0.22 41.50
N GLU A 465 -10.54 -0.54 42.07
CA GLU A 465 -10.20 -0.48 43.49
C GLU A 465 -9.46 0.83 43.81
N ALA A 466 -8.53 1.25 42.93
CA ALA A 466 -7.84 2.53 43.07
C ALA A 466 -8.82 3.71 43.10
N LEU A 467 -9.83 3.71 42.24
CA LEU A 467 -10.88 4.74 42.23
C LEU A 467 -11.72 4.75 43.51
N ARG A 468 -12.09 3.57 44.04
CA ARG A 468 -12.82 3.50 45.33
C ARG A 468 -11.99 3.97 46.50
N ARG A 469 -10.69 3.66 46.50
CA ARG A 469 -9.78 4.24 47.49
C ARG A 469 -9.80 5.74 47.37
N LEU A 470 -9.67 6.33 46.18
CA LEU A 470 -9.64 7.80 46.05
C LEU A 470 -11.00 8.49 46.32
N LEU A 471 -12.12 7.95 45.86
CA LEU A 471 -13.42 8.65 45.85
C LEU A 471 -14.47 8.05 46.80
N GLY A 472 -14.16 6.94 47.46
CA GLY A 472 -15.08 6.20 48.33
C GLY A 472 -15.75 5.00 47.65
N GLU A 473 -16.31 4.11 48.47
CA GLU A 473 -16.87 2.82 48.01
C GLU A 473 -18.09 2.95 47.09
N ASP A 474 -18.88 4.01 47.26
CA ASP A 474 -20.16 4.22 46.57
C ASP A 474 -20.00 4.98 45.23
N VAL A 475 -18.77 5.23 44.77
CA VAL A 475 -18.50 5.98 43.53
C VAL A 475 -18.97 5.23 42.29
N GLU A 476 -19.59 5.96 41.36
CA GLU A 476 -19.99 5.42 40.05
C GLU A 476 -18.78 5.37 39.11
N ILE A 477 -18.36 4.15 38.75
CA ILE A 477 -17.19 3.91 37.90
C ILE A 477 -17.65 3.62 36.47
N HIS A 478 -17.12 4.40 35.54
CA HIS A 478 -17.34 4.28 34.11
C HIS A 478 -16.15 3.60 33.43
N GLU A 479 -16.37 3.06 32.23
CA GLU A 479 -15.32 2.51 31.37
C GLU A 479 -15.35 3.27 30.03
N GLY A 480 -14.20 3.77 29.59
CA GLY A 480 -14.09 4.61 28.39
C GLY A 480 -12.68 5.16 28.22
N SER A 481 -12.56 6.40 27.79
CA SER A 481 -11.29 7.09 27.55
C SER A 481 -11.14 8.35 28.40
N TRP A 482 -9.93 8.93 28.43
CA TRP A 482 -9.70 10.25 29.02
C TRP A 482 -10.66 11.34 28.49
N ASN A 483 -10.93 11.33 27.18
CA ASN A 483 -11.87 12.29 26.58
C ASN A 483 -13.31 12.09 27.05
N ASP A 484 -13.71 10.86 27.37
CA ASP A 484 -15.04 10.59 27.92
C ASP A 484 -15.15 11.13 29.36
N LEU A 485 -14.09 11.02 30.17
CA LEU A 485 -14.01 11.68 31.47
C LEU A 485 -14.14 13.20 31.34
N ARG A 486 -13.38 13.83 30.45
CA ARG A 486 -13.43 15.28 30.23
C ARG A 486 -14.80 15.74 29.77
N THR A 487 -15.42 14.97 28.87
CA THR A 487 -16.79 15.24 28.40
C THR A 487 -17.78 15.16 29.56
N LEU A 488 -17.66 14.14 30.42
CA LEU A 488 -18.50 14.00 31.61
C LEU A 488 -18.29 15.15 32.60
N ALA A 489 -17.04 15.57 32.82
CA ALA A 489 -16.71 16.68 33.70
C ALA A 489 -17.32 18.00 33.20
N ASP A 490 -17.19 18.28 31.89
CA ASP A 490 -17.79 19.44 31.24
C ASP A 490 -19.34 19.40 31.29
N GLU A 491 -19.94 18.23 31.11
CA GLU A 491 -21.40 18.03 31.18
C GLU A 491 -21.97 18.23 32.59
N GLN A 492 -21.18 17.90 33.63
CA GLN A 492 -21.56 18.07 35.04
C GLN A 492 -21.20 19.44 35.61
N ASP A 493 -20.53 20.31 34.84
CA ASP A 493 -20.08 21.64 35.27
C ASP A 493 -19.24 21.58 36.55
N LEU A 494 -18.32 20.59 36.60
CA LEU A 494 -17.44 20.37 37.75
C LEU A 494 -16.53 21.57 37.98
N ASP A 495 -16.34 21.93 39.24
CA ASP A 495 -15.40 23.00 39.62
C ASP A 495 -14.10 22.44 40.22
N TRP A 496 -13.26 23.32 40.80
CA TRP A 496 -11.95 22.95 41.33
C TRP A 496 -12.01 22.21 42.68
N GLU A 497 -13.19 22.15 43.31
CA GLU A 497 -13.43 21.36 44.53
C GLU A 497 -13.80 19.90 44.20
N ASP A 498 -14.31 19.64 42.99
CA ASP A 498 -14.65 18.31 42.51
C ASP A 498 -13.41 17.54 42.00
N THR A 499 -13.47 16.20 42.06
CA THR A 499 -12.38 15.35 41.58
C THR A 499 -12.82 14.54 40.36
N ALA A 500 -12.28 14.89 39.19
CA ALA A 500 -12.38 14.09 37.97
C ALA A 500 -11.10 13.26 37.78
N VAL A 501 -11.21 11.92 37.75
CA VAL A 501 -10.04 11.03 37.74
C VAL A 501 -10.21 9.84 36.82
N ALA A 502 -9.12 9.53 36.10
CA ALA A 502 -8.98 8.32 35.30
C ALA A 502 -7.95 7.36 35.95
N ALA A 503 -8.24 6.07 35.86
CA ALA A 503 -7.41 4.97 36.35
C ALA A 503 -7.00 4.08 35.17
N PHE A 504 -5.73 4.15 34.82
CA PHE A 504 -5.11 3.40 33.72
C PHE A 504 -4.39 2.16 34.25
N PRO A 505 -4.62 0.97 33.65
CA PRO A 505 -3.87 -0.22 34.00
C PRO A 505 -2.45 -0.16 33.41
N ILE A 506 -1.43 -0.32 34.25
CA ILE A 506 -0.01 -0.37 33.82
C ILE A 506 0.61 -1.68 34.31
N GLY A 507 0.47 -2.72 33.50
CA GLY A 507 0.79 -4.09 33.89
C GLY A 507 -0.07 -4.55 35.06
N ARG A 508 0.55 -4.79 36.22
CA ARG A 508 -0.13 -5.14 37.48
C ARG A 508 -0.41 -3.94 38.39
N HIS A 509 0.05 -2.77 38.00
CA HIS A 509 -0.06 -1.53 38.76
C HIS A 509 -1.17 -0.67 38.15
N THR A 510 -1.63 0.34 38.88
CA THR A 510 -2.58 1.34 38.37
C THR A 510 -1.94 2.72 38.41
N LEU A 511 -2.15 3.51 37.35
CA LEU A 511 -1.89 4.94 37.33
C LEU A 511 -3.22 5.69 37.45
N LEU A 512 -3.35 6.50 38.50
CA LEU A 512 -4.40 7.50 38.62
C LEU A 512 -3.91 8.82 38.04
N VAL A 513 -4.73 9.47 37.22
CA VAL A 513 -4.51 10.83 36.72
C VAL A 513 -5.76 11.65 37.00
N GLU A 514 -5.61 12.71 37.80
CA GLU A 514 -6.69 13.65 38.11
C GLU A 514 -6.64 14.84 37.15
N ASP A 515 -7.77 15.21 36.53
CA ASP A 515 -7.89 16.38 35.66
C ASP A 515 -8.00 17.64 36.52
N ASN A 516 -6.93 18.45 36.57
CA ASN A 516 -6.79 19.60 37.49
C ASN A 516 -6.99 19.27 38.98
N GLY A 517 -6.92 17.98 39.35
CA GLY A 517 -7.12 17.53 40.72
C GLY A 517 -5.86 17.57 41.57
N TRP A 518 -6.03 17.30 42.85
CA TRP A 518 -4.97 17.34 43.84
C TRP A 518 -5.21 16.40 45.02
N ALA A 519 -6.29 15.61 44.98
CA ALA A 519 -6.83 14.90 46.12
C ALA A 519 -5.89 13.78 46.57
N ALA A 520 -5.24 13.07 45.65
CA ALA A 520 -4.39 11.93 45.99
C ALA A 520 -3.21 12.29 46.92
N ARG A 521 -2.79 13.57 46.95
CA ARG A 521 -1.75 14.05 47.87
C ARG A 521 -2.10 13.83 49.35
N GLU A 522 -3.39 13.87 49.67
CA GLU A 522 -3.87 13.73 51.05
C GLU A 522 -4.35 12.31 51.36
N ARG A 523 -4.06 11.34 50.47
CA ARG A 523 -4.61 9.98 50.52
C ARG A 523 -3.54 8.90 50.66
N PRO A 524 -2.85 8.83 51.81
CA PRO A 524 -1.85 7.79 52.04
C PRO A 524 -2.48 6.38 52.04
N ASP A 525 -3.79 6.28 52.28
CA ASP A 525 -4.59 5.05 52.22
C ASP A 525 -4.69 4.45 50.82
N LEU A 526 -4.38 5.19 49.75
CA LEU A 526 -4.17 4.62 48.41
C LEU A 526 -3.16 3.47 48.44
N SER A 527 -2.16 3.56 49.32
CA SER A 527 -1.13 2.53 49.52
C SER A 527 -1.50 1.42 50.51
N ALA A 528 -2.75 1.31 50.98
CA ALA A 528 -3.15 0.28 51.94
C ALA A 528 -2.78 -1.13 51.45
N GLY A 529 -1.97 -1.85 52.24
CA GLY A 529 -1.43 -3.17 51.90
C GLY A 529 -0.38 -3.19 50.79
N THR A 530 0.11 -2.04 50.33
CA THR A 530 0.99 -1.90 49.17
C THR A 530 1.87 -0.64 49.25
N PHE A 531 2.31 -0.15 48.10
CA PHE A 531 3.15 1.02 47.87
C PHE A 531 2.48 1.94 46.84
N ALA A 532 2.58 3.25 47.04
CA ALA A 532 2.13 4.24 46.06
C ALA A 532 3.07 5.44 46.01
N VAL A 533 3.17 6.09 44.85
CA VAL A 533 3.94 7.32 44.63
C VAL A 533 3.03 8.32 43.95
N THR A 534 3.01 9.55 44.44
CA THR A 534 2.19 10.65 43.92
C THR A 534 3.07 11.83 43.57
N CYS A 535 2.89 12.40 42.38
CA CYS A 535 3.36 13.73 42.05
C CYS A 535 2.20 14.66 41.68
N TYR A 536 2.39 15.96 41.89
CA TYR A 536 1.41 17.00 41.62
C TYR A 536 2.11 18.26 41.16
N MET A 537 1.50 18.94 40.20
CA MET A 537 1.92 20.24 39.67
C MET A 537 0.70 21.15 39.55
N SER A 538 0.76 22.34 40.16
CA SER A 538 -0.27 23.37 40.03
C SER A 538 0.02 24.33 38.86
N VAL A 539 -1.00 25.09 38.42
CA VAL A 539 -0.83 26.19 37.45
C VAL A 539 0.15 27.29 37.91
N ASN A 540 0.42 27.37 39.22
CA ASN A 540 1.37 28.32 39.80
C ASN A 540 2.76 27.70 40.02
N ALA A 541 2.99 26.50 39.48
CA ALA A 541 4.19 25.69 39.66
C ALA A 541 4.45 25.25 41.12
N ASP A 542 3.38 25.08 41.91
CA ASP A 542 3.50 24.40 43.20
C ASP A 542 3.58 22.89 42.96
N THR A 543 4.62 22.25 43.50
CA THR A 543 4.84 20.82 43.33
C THR A 543 4.71 20.04 44.63
N SER A 544 4.20 18.82 44.53
CA SER A 544 4.27 17.84 45.61
C SER A 544 4.80 16.52 45.07
N PHE A 545 5.71 15.90 45.81
CA PHE A 545 6.18 14.54 45.53
C PHE A 545 6.14 13.72 46.83
N LEU A 546 5.28 12.71 46.85
CA LEU A 546 4.92 11.95 48.05
C LEU A 546 5.07 10.46 47.79
N VAL A 547 5.58 9.74 48.78
CA VAL A 547 5.68 8.29 48.76
C VAL A 547 4.92 7.72 49.94
N PHE A 548 4.01 6.80 49.63
CA PHE A 548 3.15 6.14 50.60
C PHE A 548 3.45 4.64 50.69
N ARG A 549 3.38 4.09 51.89
CA ARG A 549 3.47 2.66 52.14
C ARG A 549 2.53 2.26 53.25
N ASP A 550 1.66 1.30 52.94
CA ASP A 550 0.69 0.72 53.88
C ASP A 550 -0.10 1.78 54.67
N GLY A 551 -0.62 2.80 53.98
CA GLY A 551 -1.44 3.85 54.59
C GLY A 551 -0.67 4.97 55.28
N ALA A 552 0.67 5.01 55.18
CA ALA A 552 1.50 6.03 55.81
C ALA A 552 2.41 6.75 54.82
N VAL A 553 2.67 8.04 55.08
CA VAL A 553 3.68 8.84 54.35
C VAL A 553 5.07 8.40 54.79
N VAL A 554 5.87 7.88 53.85
CA VAL A 554 7.25 7.42 54.10
C VAL A 554 8.30 8.32 53.46
N ALA A 555 7.93 9.12 52.46
CA ALA A 555 8.72 10.25 51.99
C ALA A 555 7.80 11.40 51.59
N ASP A 556 8.23 12.61 51.92
CA ASP A 556 7.57 13.87 51.55
C ASP A 556 8.64 14.83 51.06
N HIS A 557 8.58 15.14 49.77
CA HIS A 557 9.48 16.02 49.05
C HIS A 557 8.69 17.18 48.41
N THR A 558 7.63 17.62 49.08
CA THR A 558 6.84 18.79 48.69
C THR A 558 7.67 20.07 48.83
N TRP A 559 7.54 21.00 47.88
CA TRP A 559 8.37 22.21 47.82
C TRP A 559 8.34 23.08 49.09
N ASP A 560 7.22 23.12 49.81
CA ASP A 560 7.03 24.01 50.96
C ASP A 560 7.45 23.38 52.31
N ASN A 561 7.15 22.11 52.53
CA ASN A 561 7.27 21.42 53.82
C ASN A 561 8.03 20.08 53.75
N GLY A 562 8.50 19.68 52.56
CA GLY A 562 9.18 18.42 52.34
C GLY A 562 10.62 18.38 52.85
N SER A 563 11.12 17.16 53.06
CA SER A 563 12.51 16.91 53.40
C SER A 563 13.40 17.06 52.17
N ALA A 564 14.48 17.83 52.25
CA ALA A 564 15.51 17.83 51.20
C ALA A 564 16.40 16.57 51.23
N GLU A 565 16.35 15.79 52.31
CA GLU A 565 17.11 14.53 52.42
C GLU A 565 16.21 13.34 52.06
N PRO A 566 16.47 12.63 50.93
CA PRO A 566 15.78 11.39 50.60
C PRO A 566 16.24 10.25 51.53
N THR A 567 15.30 9.65 52.25
CA THR A 567 15.59 8.56 53.21
C THR A 567 15.00 7.21 52.80
N THR A 568 14.17 7.18 51.75
CA THR A 568 13.56 5.96 51.22
C THR A 568 14.44 5.34 50.12
N PRO A 569 14.66 4.01 50.15
CA PRO A 569 15.50 3.34 49.15
C PRO A 569 15.05 3.52 47.70
N GLU A 570 13.74 3.57 47.46
CA GLU A 570 13.16 3.70 46.12
C GLU A 570 13.45 5.07 45.50
N VAL A 571 13.36 6.14 46.30
CA VAL A 571 13.69 7.51 45.86
C VAL A 571 15.19 7.65 45.62
N LEU A 572 16.02 7.09 46.51
CA LEU A 572 17.48 7.08 46.33
C LEU A 572 17.90 6.37 45.05
N ALA A 573 17.28 5.23 44.73
CA ALA A 573 17.56 4.49 43.50
C ALA A 573 17.09 5.25 42.25
N ALA A 574 15.97 5.97 42.34
CA ALA A 574 15.47 6.80 41.24
C ALA A 574 16.43 7.96 40.93
N LEU A 575 16.90 8.68 41.96
CA LEU A 575 17.83 9.80 41.81
C LEU A 575 19.18 9.37 41.23
N ASP A 576 19.74 8.25 41.71
CA ASP A 576 20.98 7.67 41.13
C ASP A 576 20.81 7.35 39.64
N ALA A 577 19.65 6.79 39.25
CA ALA A 577 19.36 6.47 37.86
C ALA A 577 19.10 7.70 36.97
N MET A 578 18.70 8.83 37.56
CA MET A 578 18.53 10.12 36.90
C MET A 578 19.86 10.91 36.85
N GLY A 579 20.83 10.56 37.69
CA GLY A 579 22.02 11.38 37.91
C GLY A 579 21.71 12.71 38.62
N ALA A 580 20.66 12.70 39.46
CA ALA A 580 20.21 13.86 40.22
C ALA A 580 20.67 13.76 41.68
N ASP A 581 21.17 14.87 42.23
CA ASP A 581 21.66 14.94 43.62
C ASP A 581 20.66 15.65 44.56
N ASP A 582 19.64 16.32 44.01
CA ASP A 582 18.63 17.07 44.75
C ASP A 582 17.22 16.56 44.39
N VAL A 583 16.53 16.00 45.39
CA VAL A 583 15.19 15.43 45.21
C VAL A 583 14.12 16.50 45.00
N ILE A 584 14.29 17.69 45.57
CA ILE A 584 13.35 18.79 45.44
C ILE A 584 13.45 19.39 44.03
N GLU A 585 14.67 19.54 43.51
CA GLU A 585 14.91 19.97 42.12
C GLU A 585 14.38 18.93 41.12
N ALA A 586 14.66 17.64 41.36
CA ALA A 586 14.14 16.56 40.51
C ALA A 586 12.60 16.48 40.54
N ALA A 587 11.98 16.70 41.70
CA ALA A 587 10.52 16.78 41.85
C ALA A 587 9.91 18.07 41.27
N TYR A 588 10.73 19.04 40.85
CA TYR A 588 10.28 20.26 40.20
C TYR A 588 10.46 20.20 38.68
N GLU A 589 11.61 19.74 38.20
CA GLU A 589 11.96 19.75 36.77
C GLU A 589 11.60 18.43 36.05
N HIS A 590 11.57 17.31 36.79
CA HIS A 590 11.50 15.94 36.24
C HIS A 590 10.60 15.02 37.07
N ASP A 591 9.51 15.56 37.60
CA ASP A 591 8.63 14.89 38.56
C ASP A 591 7.99 13.61 38.03
N LEU A 592 7.58 13.58 36.75
CA LEU A 592 7.03 12.39 36.09
C LEU A 592 8.08 11.28 35.89
N GLU A 593 9.33 11.65 35.58
CA GLU A 593 10.46 10.70 35.53
C GLU A 593 10.72 10.13 36.93
N LEU A 594 10.78 11.00 37.93
CA LEU A 594 11.00 10.62 39.33
C LEU A 594 9.87 9.72 39.85
N LEU A 595 8.60 10.01 39.52
CA LEU A 595 7.42 9.20 39.80
C LEU A 595 7.59 7.79 39.26
N CYS A 596 7.84 7.69 37.95
CA CYS A 596 7.95 6.40 37.26
C CYS A 596 9.10 5.56 37.82
N ARG A 597 10.28 6.17 38.01
CA ARG A 597 11.47 5.47 38.52
C ARG A 597 11.31 5.04 39.96
N THR A 598 10.74 5.89 40.83
CA THR A 598 10.47 5.54 42.23
C THR A 598 9.44 4.41 42.33
N ALA A 599 8.43 4.43 41.47
CA ALA A 599 7.45 3.36 41.37
C ALA A 599 7.97 2.12 40.60
N GLY A 600 9.15 2.17 39.98
CA GLY A 600 9.68 1.05 39.19
C GLY A 600 8.81 0.69 37.97
N VAL A 601 8.16 1.68 37.37
CA VAL A 601 7.32 1.53 36.17
C VAL A 601 7.86 2.41 35.03
N ARG A 602 7.39 2.14 33.80
CA ARG A 602 7.55 3.03 32.66
C ARG A 602 6.18 3.25 32.04
N VAL A 603 5.67 4.47 32.12
CA VAL A 603 4.41 4.86 31.48
C VAL A 603 4.72 5.31 30.05
N THR A 604 3.86 4.91 29.11
CA THR A 604 3.94 5.26 27.70
C THR A 604 2.67 5.97 27.23
N VAL A 605 2.73 6.62 26.07
CA VAL A 605 1.53 7.25 25.46
C VAL A 605 0.43 6.20 25.23
N ALA A 606 0.80 4.96 24.89
CA ALA A 606 -0.16 3.87 24.68
C ALA A 606 -0.93 3.48 25.95
N ASP A 607 -0.29 3.53 27.12
CA ASP A 607 -0.91 3.19 28.41
C ASP A 607 -2.07 4.15 28.76
N VAL A 608 -1.97 5.40 28.31
CA VAL A 608 -2.92 6.47 28.68
C VAL A 608 -3.88 6.88 27.57
N THR A 609 -3.62 6.47 26.33
CA THR A 609 -4.53 6.70 25.19
C THR A 609 -5.52 5.56 24.96
N GLY A 610 -5.34 4.43 25.66
CA GLY A 610 -6.24 3.28 25.64
C GLY A 610 -7.49 3.44 26.53
N THR A 611 -8.24 2.34 26.67
CA THR A 611 -9.40 2.27 27.56
C THR A 611 -8.98 2.33 29.03
N CYS A 612 -9.64 3.18 29.81
CA CYS A 612 -9.46 3.33 31.25
C CYS A 612 -10.78 3.19 32.01
N ARG A 613 -10.68 3.12 33.34
CA ARG A 613 -11.83 3.35 34.22
C ARG A 613 -11.77 4.78 34.71
N TYR A 614 -12.91 5.45 34.78
CA TYR A 614 -12.94 6.84 35.24
C TYR A 614 -14.16 7.10 36.11
N ALA A 615 -14.04 8.11 36.98
CA ALA A 615 -15.09 8.50 37.89
C ALA A 615 -14.96 9.98 38.24
N VAL A 616 -16.08 10.55 38.70
CA VAL A 616 -16.15 11.90 39.24
C VAL A 616 -16.64 11.80 40.69
N GLY A 617 -15.98 12.50 41.60
CA GLY A 617 -16.37 12.59 43.00
C GLY A 617 -16.66 14.04 43.38
N ALA A 618 -17.71 14.25 44.17
CA ALA A 618 -18.07 15.56 44.69
C ALA A 618 -17.13 15.98 45.82
N ALA A 619 -16.93 17.29 45.98
CA ALA A 619 -16.27 17.86 47.16
C ALA A 619 -16.98 17.41 48.47
N GLU A 620 -16.26 16.79 49.40
CA GLU A 620 -16.73 16.57 50.79
C GLU A 620 -16.17 17.61 51.77
#